data_AF-A0A1F9Y6V6-F1
#
_entry.id   AF-A0A1F9Y6V6-F1
#
_cell.length_a   1.000
_cell.length_b   1.000
_cell.length_c   1.000
_cell.angle_alpha   90.00
_cell.angle_beta   90.00
_cell.angle_gamma   90.00
#
_symmetry.space_group_name_H-M   'P 1'
#
loop_
_entity.id
_entity.type
_entity.pdbx_description
1 polymer ?
#
loop_
_entity_poly.entity_id
_entity_poly.type
_entity_poly.pdbx_seq_one_letter_code
_entity_poly.pdbx_strand_id
1 'polypeptide(L)'
;MGAVRIAGKLFLLLAALYVFSVLFIFAPLYNIRYVKEVGWDAWINKGELIATGRAIVWPYYAFAAQPLTVQSSLPQVPVVSLSTEEKETAQHFTNTIKVCGEMLELFKNTRAVARLTPEQSKKALHILTVVLAETSYVKDDFLLKLHPEMPVQYNQGIKNSLQMLVFAIQRKDHMEISSAALSFRQFVIWFKDNRIDEKIPA
;
A
#
# COMPACT_ATOMS: atom_id res chain seq x y z
N MET A 1 14.57 25.23 46.23
CA MET A 1 15.56 24.64 45.29
C MET A 1 15.51 23.11 45.18
N GLY A 2 14.99 22.35 46.16
CA GLY A 2 14.96 20.88 46.11
C GLY A 2 14.04 20.29 45.02
N ALA A 3 12.83 20.81 44.85
CA ALA A 3 11.84 20.27 43.91
C ALA A 3 12.30 20.33 42.43
N VAL A 4 12.95 21.43 42.02
CA VAL A 4 13.47 21.61 40.64
C VAL A 4 14.57 20.57 40.32
N ARG A 5 15.45 20.27 41.29
CA ARG A 5 16.50 19.26 41.12
C ARG A 5 15.92 17.84 41.04
N ILE A 6 14.86 17.55 41.79
CA ILE A 6 14.18 16.26 41.77
C ILE A 6 13.44 16.07 40.43
N ALA A 7 12.71 17.08 39.98
CA ALA A 7 12.02 17.06 38.69
C ALA A 7 12.99 16.87 37.51
N GLY A 8 14.14 17.55 37.51
CA GLY A 8 15.17 17.38 36.49
C GLY A 8 15.75 15.96 36.43
N LYS A 9 16.03 15.35 37.60
CA LYS A 9 16.50 13.95 37.67
C LYS A 9 15.46 12.96 37.17
N LEU A 10 14.19 13.17 37.52
CA LEU A 10 13.09 12.33 37.06
C LEU A 10 12.91 12.41 35.54
N PHE A 11 12.98 13.62 34.98
CA PHE A 11 12.91 13.83 33.53
C PHE A 11 14.03 13.09 32.80
N LEU A 12 15.28 13.22 33.27
CA LEU A 12 16.43 12.52 32.68
C LEU A 12 16.28 11.00 32.77
N LEU A 13 15.78 10.48 33.89
CA LEU A 13 15.52 9.06 34.08
C LEU A 13 14.48 8.55 33.07
N LEU A 14 13.36 9.27 32.91
CA LEU A 14 12.31 8.93 31.96
C LEU A 14 12.80 9.00 30.50
N ALA A 15 13.59 10.02 30.16
CA ALA A 15 14.19 10.14 28.83
C ALA A 15 15.17 8.98 28.54
N ALA A 16 16.00 8.59 29.52
CA ALA A 16 16.91 7.47 29.38
C ALA A 16 16.17 6.14 29.21
N LEU A 17 15.13 5.88 30.02
CA LEU A 17 14.25 4.73 29.88
C LEU A 17 13.57 4.69 28.50
N TYR A 18 13.13 5.84 28.01
CA TYR A 18 12.52 5.96 26.70
C TYR A 18 13.51 5.58 25.58
N VAL A 19 14.68 6.22 25.56
CA VAL A 19 15.72 5.91 24.57
C VAL A 19 16.15 4.45 24.64
N PHE A 20 16.29 3.90 25.84
CA PHE A 20 16.60 2.49 26.04
C PHE A 20 15.51 1.59 25.42
N SER A 21 14.24 1.87 25.68
CA SER A 21 13.13 1.09 25.12
C SER A 21 13.10 1.15 23.58
N VAL A 22 13.36 2.32 22.99
CA VAL A 22 13.40 2.51 21.54
C VAL A 22 14.52 1.68 20.91
N LEU A 23 15.74 1.78 21.45
CA LEU A 23 16.91 1.16 20.84
C LEU A 23 17.00 -0.35 21.06
N PHE A 24 16.64 -0.83 22.25
CA PHE A 24 16.89 -2.22 22.64
C PHE A 24 15.66 -3.12 22.56
N ILE A 25 14.45 -2.55 22.51
CA ILE A 25 13.21 -3.34 22.47
C ILE A 25 12.51 -3.11 21.13
N PHE A 26 12.10 -1.88 20.86
CA PHE A 26 11.22 -1.60 19.71
C PHE A 26 11.93 -1.62 18.37
N ALA A 27 13.13 -1.03 18.26
CA ALA A 27 13.88 -1.04 17.01
C ALA A 27 14.16 -2.48 16.53
N PRO A 28 14.69 -3.41 17.34
CA PRO A 28 14.85 -4.81 16.93
C PRO A 28 13.54 -5.49 16.53
N LEU A 29 12.46 -5.29 17.30
CA LEU A 29 11.15 -5.87 17.00
C LEU A 29 10.58 -5.40 15.66
N TYR A 30 10.61 -4.10 15.40
CA TYR A 30 10.16 -3.55 14.13
C TYR A 30 11.09 -3.94 12.97
N ASN A 31 12.39 -4.12 13.24
CA ASN A 31 13.34 -4.58 12.22
C ASN A 31 13.00 -5.99 11.74
N ILE A 32 12.76 -6.92 12.67
CA ILE A 32 12.37 -8.30 12.37
C ILE A 32 11.04 -8.35 11.61
N ARG A 33 10.06 -7.53 12.02
CA ARG A 33 8.77 -7.45 11.32
C ARG A 33 8.94 -6.91 9.89
N TYR A 34 9.74 -5.86 9.73
CA TYR A 34 9.97 -5.25 8.42
C TYR A 34 10.67 -6.21 7.45
N VAL A 35 11.67 -6.97 7.90
CA VAL A 35 12.30 -8.04 7.08
C VAL A 35 11.26 -9.04 6.57
N LYS A 36 10.31 -9.46 7.42
CA LYS A 36 9.25 -10.40 7.06
C LYS A 36 8.25 -9.80 6.05
N GLU A 37 7.99 -8.50 6.14
CA GLU A 37 7.01 -7.79 5.28
C GLU A 37 7.56 -7.48 3.88
N VAL A 38 8.81 -6.99 3.77
CA VAL A 38 9.37 -6.48 2.51
C VAL A 38 10.47 -7.35 1.91
N GLY A 39 10.93 -8.37 2.63
CA GLY A 39 12.04 -9.24 2.23
C GLY A 39 13.43 -8.66 2.56
N TRP A 40 14.43 -9.53 2.55
CA TRP A 40 15.81 -9.22 2.97
C TRP A 40 16.48 -8.16 2.09
N ASP A 41 16.25 -8.19 0.77
CA ASP A 41 16.91 -7.27 -0.18
C ASP A 41 16.42 -5.81 -0.03
N ALA A 42 15.13 -5.62 0.30
CA ALA A 42 14.57 -4.31 0.60
C ALA A 42 15.00 -3.80 1.98
N TRP A 43 15.22 -4.72 2.93
CA TRP A 43 15.71 -4.42 4.26
C TRP A 43 17.13 -3.86 4.26
N ILE A 44 18.07 -4.43 3.50
CA ILE A 44 19.46 -3.93 3.43
C ILE A 44 19.52 -2.46 3.03
N ASN A 45 18.63 -2.01 2.14
CA ASN A 45 18.69 -0.66 1.58
C ASN A 45 18.10 0.42 2.51
N LYS A 46 17.08 0.09 3.33
CA LYS A 46 16.31 1.09 4.11
C LYS A 46 15.75 0.58 5.45
N GLY A 47 16.01 -0.67 5.81
CA GLY A 47 15.40 -1.36 6.93
C GLY A 47 15.72 -0.71 8.26
N GLU A 48 16.98 -0.33 8.48
CA GLU A 48 17.40 0.32 9.74
C GLU A 48 16.72 1.68 9.94
N LEU A 49 16.62 2.51 8.90
CA LEU A 49 15.98 3.83 8.99
C LEU A 49 14.48 3.72 9.26
N ILE A 50 13.80 2.81 8.57
CA ILE A 50 12.34 2.62 8.72
C ILE A 50 12.00 1.97 10.06
N ALA A 51 12.77 0.96 10.49
CA ALA A 51 12.59 0.31 11.78
C ALA A 51 12.85 1.27 12.95
N THR A 52 13.89 2.10 12.84
CA THR A 52 14.22 3.12 13.86
C THR A 52 13.15 4.21 13.90
N GLY A 53 12.66 4.67 12.75
CA GLY A 53 11.55 5.61 12.66
C GLY A 53 10.29 5.06 13.35
N ARG A 54 9.87 3.83 13.02
CA ARG A 54 8.72 3.16 13.66
C ARG A 54 8.92 2.96 15.16
N ALA A 55 10.15 2.67 15.60
CA ALA A 55 10.49 2.54 17.00
C ALA A 55 10.41 3.87 17.74
N ILE A 56 10.85 4.99 17.17
CA ILE A 56 10.78 6.30 17.83
C ILE A 56 9.34 6.74 18.08
N VAL A 57 8.40 6.38 17.21
CA VAL A 57 6.97 6.70 17.38
C VAL A 57 6.16 5.50 17.90
N TRP A 58 6.81 4.52 18.52
CA TRP A 58 6.14 3.32 19.04
C TRP A 58 4.95 3.63 19.97
N PRO A 59 4.95 4.68 20.83
CA PRO A 59 3.80 4.93 21.69
C PRO A 59 2.55 5.28 20.88
N TYR A 60 2.71 5.96 19.74
CA TYR A 60 1.61 6.21 18.84
C TYR A 60 1.01 4.89 18.33
N TYR A 61 1.84 3.92 17.95
CA TYR A 61 1.34 2.61 17.54
C TYR A 61 0.85 1.73 18.69
N ALA A 62 1.31 1.93 19.92
CA ALA A 62 0.83 1.18 21.07
C ALA A 62 -0.50 1.71 21.63
N PHE A 63 -0.74 3.02 21.53
CA PHE A 63 -1.87 3.70 22.14
C PHE A 63 -2.89 4.27 21.14
N ALA A 64 -2.49 4.53 19.89
CA ALA A 64 -3.37 5.03 18.82
C ALA A 64 -3.66 3.98 17.74
N ALA A 65 -2.95 2.84 17.72
CA ALA A 65 -3.41 1.73 16.89
C ALA A 65 -4.66 1.13 17.53
N GLN A 66 -5.80 1.26 16.84
CA GLN A 66 -6.84 0.25 16.96
C GLN A 66 -6.16 -1.11 16.82
N PRO A 67 -6.49 -2.10 17.67
CA PRO A 67 -5.83 -3.39 17.60
C PRO A 67 -5.93 -3.90 16.17
N LEU A 68 -4.78 -4.08 15.51
CA LEU A 68 -4.65 -5.08 14.47
C LEU A 68 -4.82 -6.40 15.21
N THR A 69 -6.07 -6.77 15.47
CA THR A 69 -6.45 -8.09 15.90
C THR A 69 -5.85 -9.03 14.88
N VAL A 70 -4.81 -9.75 15.30
CA VAL A 70 -4.53 -11.08 14.77
C VAL A 70 -5.73 -11.93 15.19
N GLN A 71 -6.86 -11.73 14.51
CA GLN A 71 -8.06 -12.53 14.67
C GLN A 71 -7.80 -13.80 13.87
N SER A 72 -7.19 -14.76 14.56
CA SER A 72 -7.13 -16.17 14.14
C SER A 72 -8.50 -16.86 14.30
N SER A 73 -9.54 -16.15 13.88
CA SER A 73 -10.93 -16.57 13.69
C SER A 73 -11.51 -15.55 12.72
N LEU A 74 -11.27 -15.77 11.41
CA LEU A 74 -11.72 -14.90 10.33
C LEU A 74 -13.22 -14.61 10.52
N PRO A 75 -13.64 -13.36 10.72
CA PRO A 75 -15.02 -12.97 10.49
C PRO A 75 -15.31 -13.32 9.03
N GLN A 76 -16.38 -14.09 8.78
CA GLN A 76 -16.84 -14.33 7.42
C GLN A 76 -17.14 -12.96 6.82
N VAL A 77 -16.31 -12.53 5.88
CA VAL A 77 -16.53 -11.31 5.12
C VAL A 77 -17.84 -11.53 4.36
N PRO A 78 -18.89 -10.73 4.59
CA PRO A 78 -20.15 -10.94 3.90
C PRO A 78 -19.91 -10.74 2.41
N VAL A 79 -20.06 -11.83 1.65
CA VAL A 79 -19.97 -11.80 0.19
C VAL A 79 -21.10 -10.92 -0.33
N VAL A 80 -20.76 -9.93 -1.14
CA VAL A 80 -21.76 -8.99 -1.67
C VAL A 80 -22.66 -9.72 -2.66
N SER A 81 -23.98 -9.76 -2.41
CA SER A 81 -24.94 -10.23 -3.40
C SER A 81 -25.10 -9.19 -4.52
N LEU A 82 -24.75 -9.56 -5.75
CA LEU A 82 -24.76 -8.66 -6.91
C LEU A 82 -25.99 -8.90 -7.81
N SER A 83 -26.61 -7.80 -8.26
CA SER A 83 -27.55 -7.82 -9.38
C SER A 83 -26.85 -8.11 -10.72
N THR A 84 -27.60 -8.38 -11.79
CA THR A 84 -27.04 -8.69 -13.12
C THR A 84 -26.13 -7.58 -13.65
N GLU A 85 -26.57 -6.33 -13.53
CA GLU A 85 -25.79 -5.15 -13.95
C GLU A 85 -24.50 -5.00 -13.11
N GLU A 86 -24.58 -5.32 -11.82
CA GLU A 86 -23.42 -5.27 -10.94
C GLU A 86 -22.43 -6.40 -11.16
N LYS A 87 -22.87 -7.54 -11.71
CA LYS A 87 -21.96 -8.62 -12.12
C LYS A 87 -21.09 -8.18 -13.29
N GLU A 88 -21.65 -7.42 -14.25
CA GLU A 88 -20.87 -6.84 -15.35
C GLU A 88 -19.86 -5.83 -14.82
N THR A 89 -20.29 -4.91 -13.94
CA THR A 89 -19.38 -3.97 -13.27
C THR A 89 -18.29 -4.70 -12.46
N ALA A 90 -18.64 -5.77 -11.74
CA ALA A 90 -17.68 -6.57 -10.99
C ALA A 90 -16.67 -7.27 -11.92
N GLN A 91 -17.11 -7.73 -13.10
CA GLN A 91 -16.21 -8.31 -14.09
C GLN A 91 -15.18 -7.28 -14.60
N HIS A 92 -15.62 -6.06 -14.95
CA HIS A 92 -14.73 -4.97 -15.35
C HIS A 92 -13.75 -4.59 -14.23
N PHE A 93 -14.23 -4.60 -12.98
CA PHE A 93 -13.39 -4.39 -11.81
C PHE A 93 -12.33 -5.48 -11.66
N THR A 94 -12.72 -6.76 -11.72
CA THR A 94 -11.81 -7.91 -11.63
C THR A 94 -10.78 -7.91 -12.75
N ASN A 95 -11.19 -7.60 -13.98
CA ASN A 95 -10.28 -7.43 -15.12
C ASN A 95 -9.26 -6.33 -14.83
N THR A 96 -9.70 -5.19 -14.30
CA THR A 96 -8.82 -4.08 -13.92
C THR A 96 -7.77 -4.55 -12.91
N ILE A 97 -8.18 -5.20 -11.82
CA ILE A 97 -7.27 -5.67 -10.76
C ILE A 97 -6.30 -6.75 -11.26
N LYS A 98 -6.76 -7.68 -12.10
CA LYS A 98 -5.91 -8.71 -12.69
C LYS A 98 -4.77 -8.10 -13.52
N VAL A 99 -5.13 -7.21 -14.44
CA VAL A 99 -4.15 -6.61 -15.35
C VAL A 99 -3.20 -5.66 -14.60
N CYS A 100 -3.72 -4.99 -13.58
CA CYS A 100 -2.90 -4.25 -12.62
C CYS A 100 -1.82 -5.12 -11.96
N GLY A 101 -2.16 -6.36 -11.59
CA GLY A 101 -1.20 -7.35 -11.09
C GLY A 101 -0.13 -7.69 -12.13
N GLU A 102 -0.53 -7.93 -13.38
CA GLU A 102 0.41 -8.20 -14.49
C GLU A 102 1.37 -7.02 -14.74
N MET A 103 0.88 -5.78 -14.63
CA MET A 103 1.71 -4.57 -14.73
C MET A 103 2.73 -4.47 -13.59
N LEU A 104 2.34 -4.79 -12.35
CA LEU A 104 3.29 -4.83 -11.24
C LEU A 104 4.39 -5.87 -11.45
N GLU A 105 4.06 -7.04 -12.01
CA GLU A 105 5.06 -8.05 -12.35
C GLU A 105 6.01 -7.60 -13.48
N LEU A 106 5.49 -6.89 -14.48
CA LEU A 106 6.31 -6.26 -15.52
C LEU A 106 7.31 -5.27 -14.91
N PHE A 107 6.88 -4.49 -13.91
CA PHE A 107 7.73 -3.53 -13.21
C PHE A 107 8.70 -4.15 -12.22
N LYS A 108 8.33 -5.23 -11.51
CA LYS A 108 9.23 -5.94 -10.58
C LYS A 108 10.46 -6.51 -11.29
N ASN A 109 10.27 -7.07 -12.49
CA ASN A 109 11.36 -7.66 -13.26
C ASN A 109 12.30 -6.62 -13.89
N THR A 110 11.88 -5.34 -13.90
CA THR A 110 12.68 -4.25 -14.40
C THR A 110 13.31 -3.56 -13.19
N ARG A 111 14.57 -3.89 -12.85
CA ARG A 111 15.31 -3.35 -11.66
C ARG A 111 15.27 -1.82 -11.51
N ALA A 112 14.87 -1.10 -12.54
CA ALA A 112 14.26 0.20 -12.41
C ALA A 112 13.04 0.27 -13.33
N VAL A 113 11.88 0.66 -12.80
CA VAL A 113 10.69 1.08 -13.58
C VAL A 113 11.07 2.07 -14.70
N ALA A 114 12.20 2.77 -14.51
CA ALA A 114 12.92 3.64 -15.43
C ALA A 114 13.59 2.98 -16.66
N ARG A 115 13.51 1.67 -16.91
CA ARG A 115 14.24 1.04 -18.04
C ARG A 115 13.40 0.05 -18.84
N LEU A 116 12.17 0.42 -19.17
CA LEU A 116 11.39 -0.34 -20.15
C LEU A 116 12.08 -0.26 -21.53
N THR A 117 12.26 -1.40 -22.20
CA THR A 117 12.64 -1.43 -23.60
C THR A 117 11.52 -0.86 -24.49
N PRO A 118 11.77 -0.51 -25.76
CA PRO A 118 10.72 -0.06 -26.67
C PRO A 118 9.56 -1.06 -26.79
N GLU A 119 9.87 -2.36 -26.87
CA GLU A 119 8.86 -3.43 -26.92
C GLU A 119 8.06 -3.54 -25.62
N GLN A 120 8.72 -3.45 -24.47
CA GLN A 120 8.04 -3.44 -23.16
C GLN A 120 7.16 -2.20 -23.01
N SER A 121 7.62 -1.04 -23.49
CA SER A 121 6.86 0.22 -23.46
C SER A 121 5.61 0.12 -24.33
N LYS A 122 5.72 -0.43 -25.54
CA LYS A 122 4.58 -0.66 -26.45
C LYS A 122 3.57 -1.63 -25.84
N LYS A 123 4.05 -2.74 -25.26
CA LYS A 123 3.20 -3.72 -24.56
C LYS A 123 2.50 -3.08 -23.36
N ALA A 124 3.24 -2.35 -22.52
CA ALA A 124 2.69 -1.65 -21.36
C ALA A 124 1.64 -0.63 -21.76
N LEU A 125 1.88 0.19 -22.79
CA LEU A 125 0.91 1.18 -23.26
C LEU A 125 -0.37 0.53 -23.78
N HIS A 126 -0.27 -0.56 -24.53
CA HIS A 126 -1.44 -1.31 -24.99
C HIS A 126 -2.27 -1.81 -23.81
N ILE A 127 -1.62 -2.47 -22.85
CA ILE A 127 -2.25 -2.99 -21.63
C ILE A 127 -2.93 -1.87 -20.84
N LEU A 128 -2.20 -0.78 -20.56
CA LEU A 128 -2.71 0.36 -19.80
C LEU A 128 -3.91 1.03 -20.46
N THR A 129 -3.91 1.13 -21.79
CA THR A 129 -5.03 1.73 -22.54
C THR A 129 -6.28 0.87 -22.43
N VAL A 130 -6.14 -0.45 -22.55
CA VAL A 130 -7.26 -1.40 -22.37
C VAL A 130 -7.83 -1.29 -20.95
N VAL A 131 -6.96 -1.29 -19.93
CA VAL A 131 -7.42 -1.18 -18.53
C VAL A 131 -8.08 0.16 -18.23
N LEU A 132 -7.56 1.27 -18.78
CA LEU A 132 -8.20 2.56 -18.62
C LEU A 132 -9.63 2.57 -19.19
N ALA A 133 -9.87 1.88 -20.30
CA ALA A 133 -11.22 1.70 -20.83
C ALA A 133 -12.08 0.87 -19.86
N GLU A 134 -11.57 -0.24 -19.32
CA GLU A 134 -12.28 -1.03 -18.30
C GLU A 134 -12.69 -0.19 -17.08
N THR A 135 -11.83 0.74 -16.64
CA THR A 135 -12.12 1.60 -15.48
C THR A 135 -13.32 2.52 -15.67
N SER A 136 -13.73 2.79 -16.92
CA SER A 136 -14.90 3.62 -17.21
C SER A 136 -16.24 2.88 -17.03
N TYR A 137 -16.22 1.54 -17.04
CA TYR A 137 -17.40 0.70 -16.83
C TYR A 137 -17.61 0.34 -15.35
N VAL A 138 -16.65 0.69 -14.49
CA VAL A 138 -16.76 0.46 -13.06
C VAL A 138 -17.57 1.57 -12.39
N LYS A 139 -18.72 1.22 -11.83
CA LYS A 139 -19.64 2.18 -11.20
C LYS A 139 -19.31 2.41 -9.72
N ASP A 140 -19.43 3.66 -9.28
CA ASP A 140 -19.17 4.04 -7.88
C ASP A 140 -20.11 3.32 -6.89
N ASP A 141 -21.37 3.08 -7.26
CA ASP A 141 -22.34 2.37 -6.41
C ASP A 141 -21.88 0.93 -6.08
N PHE A 142 -21.28 0.25 -7.05
CA PHE A 142 -20.67 -1.06 -6.83
C PHE A 142 -19.46 -0.96 -5.90
N LEU A 143 -18.59 0.03 -6.12
CA LEU A 143 -17.41 0.26 -5.29
C LEU A 143 -17.80 0.54 -3.83
N LEU A 144 -18.84 1.34 -3.60
CA LEU A 144 -19.36 1.63 -2.25
C LEU A 144 -19.79 0.36 -1.51
N LYS A 145 -20.31 -0.65 -2.22
CA LYS A 145 -20.65 -1.95 -1.62
C LYS A 145 -19.43 -2.74 -1.16
N LEU A 146 -18.28 -2.55 -1.80
CA LEU A 146 -17.02 -3.17 -1.40
C LEU A 146 -16.41 -2.46 -0.19
N HIS A 147 -16.33 -1.13 -0.23
CA HIS A 147 -15.85 -0.31 0.89
C HIS A 147 -16.27 1.16 0.74
N PRO A 148 -16.59 1.88 1.83
CA PRO A 148 -17.02 3.29 1.75
C PRO A 148 -16.02 4.22 1.05
N GLU A 149 -14.71 3.98 1.24
CA GLU A 149 -13.65 4.77 0.59
C GLU A 149 -13.29 4.26 -0.82
N MET A 150 -13.86 3.14 -1.27
CA MET A 150 -13.45 2.50 -2.52
C MET A 150 -13.61 3.39 -3.76
N PRO A 151 -14.69 4.17 -3.95
CA PRO A 151 -14.79 5.05 -5.13
C PRO A 151 -13.63 6.06 -5.20
N VAL A 152 -13.27 6.64 -4.06
CA VAL A 152 -12.17 7.60 -3.97
C VAL A 152 -10.84 6.91 -4.27
N GLN A 153 -10.58 5.77 -3.61
CA GLN A 153 -9.34 5.02 -3.78
C GLN A 153 -9.20 4.43 -5.19
N TYR A 154 -10.29 4.01 -5.81
CA TYR A 154 -10.28 3.50 -7.17
C TYR A 154 -10.00 4.61 -8.19
N ASN A 155 -10.72 5.74 -8.08
CA ASN A 155 -10.53 6.86 -9.01
C ASN A 155 -9.16 7.53 -8.82
N GLN A 156 -8.77 7.82 -7.57
CA GLN A 156 -7.50 8.49 -7.29
C GLN A 156 -6.30 7.53 -7.33
N GLY A 157 -6.47 6.30 -6.85
CA GLY A 157 -5.39 5.33 -6.72
C GLY A 157 -5.16 4.50 -7.98
N ILE A 158 -6.22 4.00 -8.65
CA ILE A 158 -6.08 3.26 -9.91
C ILE A 158 -6.10 4.21 -11.10
N LYS A 159 -7.22 4.89 -11.35
CA LYS A 159 -7.47 5.56 -12.64
C LYS A 159 -6.42 6.64 -12.91
N ASN A 160 -6.15 7.51 -11.95
CA ASN A 160 -5.11 8.53 -12.09
C ASN A 160 -3.71 7.93 -12.25
N SER A 161 -3.36 6.91 -11.47
CA SER A 161 -2.05 6.26 -11.58
C SER A 161 -1.83 5.60 -12.95
N LEU A 162 -2.87 4.96 -13.50
CA LEU A 162 -2.81 4.38 -14.84
C LEU A 162 -2.65 5.47 -15.92
N GLN A 163 -3.38 6.58 -15.82
CA GLN A 163 -3.22 7.72 -16.73
C GLN A 163 -1.80 8.32 -16.65
N MET A 164 -1.28 8.50 -15.45
CA MET A 164 0.09 8.97 -15.23
C MET A 164 1.11 7.99 -15.82
N LEU A 165 0.91 6.68 -15.67
CA LEU A 165 1.79 5.67 -16.28
C LEU A 165 1.78 5.76 -17.81
N VAL A 166 0.60 5.90 -18.44
CA VAL A 166 0.50 6.07 -19.90
C VAL A 166 1.30 7.29 -20.35
N PHE A 167 1.04 8.44 -19.73
CA PHE A 167 1.69 9.69 -20.08
C PHE A 167 3.21 9.64 -19.87
N ALA A 168 3.65 9.10 -18.73
CA ALA A 168 5.05 8.97 -18.39
C ALA A 168 5.80 8.02 -19.33
N ILE A 169 5.20 6.90 -19.72
CA ILE A 169 5.78 5.96 -20.69
C ILE A 169 5.88 6.61 -22.07
N GLN A 170 4.84 7.33 -22.52
CA GLN A 170 4.86 8.06 -23.79
C GLN A 170 5.98 9.12 -23.84
N ARG A 171 6.17 9.86 -22.75
CA ARG A 171 7.23 10.86 -22.59
C ARG A 171 8.61 10.27 -22.33
N LYS A 172 8.69 8.97 -22.06
CA LYS A 172 9.90 8.28 -21.58
C LYS A 172 10.47 8.94 -20.31
N ASP A 173 9.60 9.49 -19.47
CA ASP A 173 9.98 10.16 -18.23
C ASP A 173 10.04 9.17 -17.07
N HIS A 174 11.26 8.69 -16.82
CA HIS A 174 11.53 7.66 -15.83
C HIS A 174 11.14 8.03 -14.38
N MET A 175 11.18 9.31 -14.04
CA MET A 175 10.78 9.78 -12.71
C MET A 175 9.26 9.74 -12.58
N GLU A 176 8.54 10.20 -13.60
CA GLU A 176 7.07 10.13 -13.64
C GLU A 176 6.58 8.67 -13.65
N ILE A 177 7.23 7.75 -14.38
CA ILE A 177 6.83 6.32 -14.38
C ILE A 177 7.02 5.74 -12.96
N SER A 178 8.13 6.06 -12.29
CA SER A 178 8.40 5.59 -10.93
C SER A 178 7.38 6.14 -9.91
N SER A 179 7.01 7.42 -10.02
CA SER A 179 6.01 8.06 -9.17
C SER A 179 4.61 7.47 -9.37
N ALA A 180 4.22 7.26 -10.63
CA ALA A 180 2.94 6.66 -10.97
C ALA A 180 2.86 5.19 -10.52
N ALA A 181 3.94 4.42 -10.68
CA ALA A 181 4.02 3.05 -10.17
C ALA A 181 3.97 2.99 -8.63
N LEU A 182 4.54 3.97 -7.93
CA LEU A 182 4.46 4.06 -6.47
C LEU A 182 3.03 4.34 -6.00
N SER A 183 2.35 5.31 -6.64
CA SER A 183 0.94 5.63 -6.35
C SER A 183 0.05 4.40 -6.60
N PHE A 184 0.30 3.69 -7.70
CA PHE A 184 -0.37 2.44 -8.00
C PHE A 184 -0.14 1.37 -6.93
N ARG A 185 1.11 1.23 -6.46
CA ARG A 185 1.46 0.29 -5.39
C ARG A 185 0.76 0.63 -4.06
N GLN A 186 0.62 1.91 -3.72
CA GLN A 186 -0.09 2.34 -2.51
C GLN A 186 -1.55 1.91 -2.54
N PHE A 187 -2.22 2.05 -3.68
CA PHE A 187 -3.58 1.51 -3.86
C PHE A 187 -3.63 0.00 -3.61
N VAL A 188 -2.69 -0.78 -4.18
CA VAL A 188 -2.68 -2.24 -4.02
C VAL A 188 -2.45 -2.66 -2.56
N ILE A 189 -1.61 -1.91 -1.83
CA ILE A 189 -1.42 -2.13 -0.38
C ILE A 189 -2.74 -1.85 0.35
N TRP A 190 -3.34 -0.69 0.14
CA TRP A 190 -4.61 -0.32 0.77
C TRP A 190 -5.73 -1.34 0.44
N PHE A 191 -5.82 -1.80 -0.80
CA PHE A 191 -6.81 -2.78 -1.26
C PHE A 191 -6.69 -4.12 -0.50
N LYS A 192 -5.46 -4.59 -0.27
CA LYS A 192 -5.18 -5.81 0.49
C LYS A 192 -5.40 -5.61 1.99
N ASP A 193 -4.94 -4.50 2.55
CA ASP A 193 -5.10 -4.19 3.97
C ASP A 193 -6.59 -4.13 4.38
N ASN A 194 -7.46 -3.72 3.45
CA ASN A 194 -8.91 -3.67 3.64
C ASN A 194 -9.65 -4.94 3.18
N ARG A 195 -8.91 -6.00 2.80
CA ARG A 195 -9.45 -7.33 2.38
C ARG A 195 -10.55 -7.21 1.33
N ILE A 196 -10.37 -6.31 0.37
CA ILE A 196 -11.38 -6.05 -0.66
C ILE A 196 -11.48 -7.22 -1.65
N ASP A 197 -10.36 -7.92 -1.90
CA ASP A 197 -10.30 -9.15 -2.68
C ASP A 197 -11.25 -10.24 -2.19
N GLU A 198 -11.47 -10.31 -0.88
CA GLU A 198 -12.36 -11.31 -0.28
C GLU A 198 -13.85 -10.95 -0.39
N LYS A 199 -14.18 -9.70 -0.76
CA LYS A 199 -15.56 -9.22 -0.89
C LYS A 199 -16.14 -9.42 -2.28
N ILE A 200 -15.28 -9.67 -3.27
CA ILE A 200 -15.66 -9.80 -4.67
C ILE A 200 -16.07 -11.26 -4.88
N PRO A 201 -17.31 -11.54 -5.32
CA PRO A 201 -17.72 -12.90 -5.64
C PRO A 201 -16.87 -13.44 -6.80
N ALA A 202 -16.42 -14.68 -6.66
CA ALA A 202 -15.63 -15.41 -7.66
C ALA A 202 -16.39 -15.64 -8.97
#